data_AF-A0A1N7L6W1-F1
#
_entry.id   AF-A0A1N7L6W1-F1
#
_cell.length_a   1.000
_cell.length_b   1.000
_cell.length_c   1.000
_cell.angle_alpha   90.00
_cell.angle_beta   90.00
_cell.angle_gamma   90.00
#
_symmetry.space_group_name_H-M   'P 1'
#
loop_
_entity.id
_entity.type
_entity.pdbx_description
1 polymer ?
#
loop_
_entity_poly.entity_id
_entity_poly.type
_entity_poly.pdbx_seq_one_letter_code
_entity_poly.pdbx_strand_id
1 'polypeptide(L)'
;MEVTEAFKFPLIQKRYGKGYPGEPGFTAGDVDYNGTTYVPFENTSWGPDYNDPLISGQYVPSGLPQANNVPLFEKYAPVKDHFSKFFKNGVVYQNGLTVNSGGSDSYALLSINRLENNFVIQDDKLTQNSFLIKAGKKLNNLRIDGQINYISRITSETDSNLYDDMLQKPSSNDIRVYKNSGIEGFLSAFSINPYYTVDHTRFETNNDYLSGILSLQYDFNKHINLSYTGNLSIKNTRSDNHNDGFVAKQVYTDSGETVDGGTLQDYSGTANFDSYYIN
;
A
#
# COMPACT_ATOMS: atom_id res chain seq x y z
N MET A 1 14.11 8.85 18.48
CA MET A 1 13.15 8.11 17.64
C MET A 1 11.78 8.45 18.18
N GLU A 2 10.94 9.09 17.38
CA GLU A 2 9.57 9.47 17.74
C GLU A 2 8.61 8.54 17.00
N VAL A 3 7.53 8.12 17.68
CA VAL A 3 6.47 7.34 17.04
C VAL A 3 5.47 8.34 16.48
N THR A 4 5.41 8.45 15.15
CA THR A 4 4.50 9.38 14.49
C THR A 4 3.08 8.80 14.38
N GLU A 5 2.95 7.51 14.06
CA GLU A 5 1.67 6.83 13.85
C GLU A 5 1.75 5.35 14.29
N ALA A 6 0.61 4.78 14.67
CA ALA A 6 0.48 3.38 15.01
C ALA A 6 -0.81 2.80 14.42
N PHE A 7 -0.67 1.73 13.63
CA PHE A 7 -1.80 1.03 13.01
C PHE A 7 -2.06 -0.28 13.74
N LYS A 8 -3.34 -0.67 13.83
CA LYS A 8 -3.75 -1.94 14.43
C LYS A 8 -4.41 -2.79 13.35
N PHE A 9 -3.89 -4.02 13.16
CA PHE A 9 -4.53 -5.01 12.31
C PHE A 9 -5.88 -5.44 12.88
N PRO A 10 -6.86 -5.80 12.03
CA PRO A 10 -8.13 -6.32 12.50
C PRO A 10 -7.93 -7.61 13.30
N LEU A 11 -8.91 -7.90 14.15
CA LEU A 11 -8.98 -9.19 14.81
C LEU A 11 -9.42 -10.24 13.80
N ILE A 12 -8.56 -11.22 13.54
CA ILE A 12 -8.84 -12.33 12.63
C ILE A 12 -9.42 -13.49 13.43
N GLN A 13 -10.52 -14.06 12.91
CA GLN A 13 -11.13 -15.26 13.48
C GLN A 13 -10.14 -16.45 13.42
N LYS A 14 -10.24 -17.38 14.38
CA LYS A 14 -9.34 -18.54 14.48
C LYS A 14 -10.11 -19.84 14.70
N ARG A 15 -11.34 -19.89 14.20
CA ARG A 15 -12.24 -21.03 14.37
C ARG A 15 -12.32 -21.86 13.10
N TYR A 16 -12.45 -21.22 11.95
CA TYR A 16 -12.65 -21.88 10.67
C TYR A 16 -11.46 -21.63 9.74
N GLY A 17 -11.06 -22.63 8.98
CA GLY A 17 -10.01 -22.48 7.98
C GLY A 17 -10.55 -22.23 6.59
N LYS A 18 -9.65 -22.37 5.63
CA LYS A 18 -9.93 -22.16 4.20
C LYS A 18 -11.04 -23.11 3.72
N GLY A 19 -11.97 -22.58 2.91
CA GLY A 19 -13.01 -23.35 2.25
C GLY A 19 -14.33 -22.59 2.13
N TYR A 20 -15.22 -23.09 1.26
CA TYR A 20 -16.56 -22.54 1.02
C TYR A 20 -17.59 -23.68 0.93
N PRO A 21 -18.77 -23.58 1.55
CA PRO A 21 -19.78 -24.64 1.50
C PRO A 21 -20.23 -24.96 0.07
N GLY A 22 -20.06 -26.21 -0.34
CA GLY A 22 -20.52 -26.72 -1.64
C GLY A 22 -19.59 -26.40 -2.81
N GLU A 23 -18.47 -25.74 -2.58
CA GLU A 23 -17.42 -25.58 -3.59
C GLU A 23 -16.48 -26.79 -3.58
N PRO A 24 -16.25 -27.44 -4.73
CA PRO A 24 -15.41 -28.62 -4.77
C PRO A 24 -13.91 -28.29 -4.84
N GLY A 25 -13.13 -28.85 -3.93
CA GLY A 25 -11.67 -28.65 -3.85
C GLY A 25 -10.87 -29.69 -4.63
N PHE A 26 -11.35 -30.95 -4.67
CA PHE A 26 -10.61 -32.07 -5.25
C PHE A 26 -11.39 -32.85 -6.32
N THR A 27 -10.68 -33.31 -7.35
CA THR A 27 -11.27 -34.06 -8.49
C THR A 27 -11.78 -35.45 -8.08
N ALA A 28 -11.18 -36.06 -7.05
CA ALA A 28 -11.60 -37.34 -6.50
C ALA A 28 -12.85 -37.25 -5.60
N GLY A 29 -13.36 -36.03 -5.38
CA GLY A 29 -14.43 -35.73 -4.44
C GLY A 29 -13.91 -35.25 -3.09
N ASP A 30 -14.72 -34.45 -2.40
CA ASP A 30 -14.36 -33.82 -1.14
C ASP A 30 -14.82 -34.62 0.08
N VAL A 31 -14.09 -34.47 1.17
CA VAL A 31 -14.52 -34.92 2.49
C VAL A 31 -15.54 -33.92 3.05
N ASP A 32 -16.68 -34.40 3.51
CA ASP A 32 -17.66 -33.59 4.23
C ASP A 32 -17.20 -33.37 5.69
N TYR A 33 -16.86 -32.14 6.01
CA TYR A 33 -16.48 -31.72 7.37
C TYR A 33 -17.67 -31.03 8.04
N ASN A 34 -18.73 -31.81 8.28
CA ASN A 34 -19.96 -31.36 8.93
C ASN A 34 -20.65 -30.19 8.20
N GLY A 35 -20.87 -30.36 6.90
CA GLY A 35 -21.51 -29.37 6.02
C GLY A 35 -20.56 -28.30 5.48
N THR A 36 -19.24 -28.49 5.61
CA THR A 36 -18.21 -27.61 5.07
C THR A 36 -17.25 -28.38 4.19
N THR A 37 -16.64 -27.68 3.23
CA THR A 37 -15.65 -28.25 2.31
C THR A 37 -14.31 -27.57 2.48
N TYR A 38 -13.21 -28.32 2.43
CA TYR A 38 -11.87 -27.77 2.32
C TYR A 38 -11.51 -27.55 0.85
N VAL A 39 -11.15 -26.32 0.48
CA VAL A 39 -10.79 -25.95 -0.89
C VAL A 39 -9.38 -25.34 -0.88
N PRO A 40 -8.35 -25.96 -1.49
CA PRO A 40 -6.95 -25.52 -1.36
C PRO A 40 -6.67 -24.07 -1.75
N PHE A 41 -7.33 -23.51 -2.76
CA PHE A 41 -7.09 -22.19 -3.35
C PHE A 41 -8.20 -21.16 -3.03
N GLU A 42 -9.02 -21.43 -2.03
CA GLU A 42 -10.09 -20.53 -1.58
C GLU A 42 -9.55 -19.35 -0.73
N ASN A 43 -10.22 -18.18 -0.78
CA ASN A 43 -9.85 -16.99 0.00
C ASN A 43 -10.76 -16.80 1.23
N THR A 44 -11.91 -17.46 1.30
CA THR A 44 -12.81 -17.40 2.46
C THR A 44 -12.39 -18.32 3.60
N SER A 45 -12.79 -17.95 4.82
CA SER A 45 -12.62 -18.77 6.03
C SER A 45 -13.90 -19.49 6.43
N TRP A 46 -14.61 -20.10 5.47
CA TRP A 46 -15.88 -20.83 5.71
C TRP A 46 -15.71 -22.34 5.59
N GLY A 47 -14.48 -22.83 5.63
CA GLY A 47 -14.16 -24.25 5.63
C GLY A 47 -14.27 -24.89 7.01
N PRO A 48 -13.68 -26.08 7.16
CA PRO A 48 -13.73 -26.86 8.39
C PRO A 48 -13.33 -26.09 9.67
N ASP A 49 -13.94 -26.45 10.80
CA ASP A 49 -13.50 -25.96 12.10
C ASP A 49 -12.09 -26.48 12.37
N TYR A 50 -11.20 -25.65 12.91
CA TYR A 50 -9.84 -26.06 13.25
C TYR A 50 -9.78 -27.12 14.36
N ASN A 51 -10.90 -27.44 15.00
CA ASN A 51 -11.02 -28.57 15.93
C ASN A 51 -11.65 -29.81 15.29
N ASP A 52 -11.96 -29.79 13.98
CA ASP A 52 -12.49 -30.96 13.29
C ASP A 52 -11.44 -32.09 13.29
N PRO A 53 -11.75 -33.27 13.87
CA PRO A 53 -10.78 -34.34 14.05
C PRO A 53 -10.27 -34.94 12.73
N LEU A 54 -10.96 -34.70 11.61
CA LEU A 54 -10.60 -35.26 10.30
C LEU A 54 -9.52 -34.47 9.57
N ILE A 55 -9.31 -33.19 9.91
CA ILE A 55 -8.35 -32.31 9.21
C ILE A 55 -7.46 -31.48 10.15
N SER A 56 -7.88 -31.26 11.40
CA SER A 56 -7.16 -30.42 12.35
C SER A 56 -5.69 -30.79 12.48
N GLY A 57 -4.82 -29.80 12.23
CA GLY A 57 -3.38 -29.94 12.39
C GLY A 57 -2.68 -30.84 11.36
N GLN A 58 -3.39 -31.37 10.37
CA GLN A 58 -2.79 -32.12 9.25
C GLN A 58 -2.12 -31.17 8.26
N TYR A 59 -1.12 -31.65 7.54
CA TYR A 59 -0.58 -30.93 6.39
C TYR A 59 -1.44 -31.24 5.17
N VAL A 60 -2.03 -30.20 4.58
CA VAL A 60 -2.97 -30.30 3.46
C VAL A 60 -2.48 -29.45 2.28
N PRO A 61 -2.81 -29.82 1.03
CA PRO A 61 -2.54 -28.99 -0.15
C PRO A 61 -3.13 -27.60 0.04
N SER A 62 -2.35 -26.55 -0.21
CA SER A 62 -2.70 -25.18 0.09
C SER A 62 -2.20 -24.22 -0.99
N GLY A 63 -3.13 -23.44 -1.52
CA GLY A 63 -2.93 -22.57 -2.66
C GLY A 63 -3.02 -23.30 -3.98
N LEU A 64 -2.82 -22.55 -5.05
CA LEU A 64 -2.72 -23.11 -6.39
C LEU A 64 -1.44 -23.95 -6.53
N PRO A 65 -1.44 -24.97 -7.40
CA PRO A 65 -0.23 -25.74 -7.70
C PRO A 65 0.91 -24.82 -8.15
N GLN A 66 2.10 -25.04 -7.63
CA GLN A 66 3.28 -24.23 -8.01
C GLN A 66 3.68 -24.52 -9.47
N ALA A 67 4.70 -23.84 -10.01
CA ALA A 67 5.13 -23.99 -11.40
C ALA A 67 5.52 -25.44 -11.81
N ASN A 68 5.76 -26.33 -10.85
CA ASN A 68 6.00 -27.77 -11.06
C ASN A 68 4.72 -28.62 -10.93
N ASN A 69 3.54 -28.00 -10.88
CA ASN A 69 2.23 -28.58 -10.62
C ASN A 69 2.08 -29.33 -9.28
N VAL A 70 2.96 -29.07 -8.33
CA VAL A 70 2.83 -29.59 -6.96
C VAL A 70 2.30 -28.46 -6.06
N PRO A 71 1.19 -28.66 -5.33
CA PRO A 71 0.73 -27.67 -4.37
C PRO A 71 1.70 -27.55 -3.20
N LEU A 72 1.69 -26.38 -2.56
CA LEU A 72 2.35 -26.23 -1.26
C LEU A 72 1.53 -26.96 -0.20
N PHE A 73 2.18 -27.42 0.86
CA PHE A 73 1.49 -28.07 1.96
C PHE A 73 1.64 -27.21 3.23
N GLU A 74 0.50 -26.82 3.79
CA GLU A 74 0.45 -26.06 5.03
C GLU A 74 -0.29 -26.84 6.11
N LYS A 75 0.06 -26.59 7.36
CA LYS A 75 -0.64 -27.18 8.49
C LYS A 75 -2.02 -26.52 8.62
N TYR A 76 -3.08 -27.32 8.67
CA TYR A 76 -4.45 -26.83 8.87
C TYR A 76 -4.68 -26.40 10.32
N ALA A 77 -4.22 -25.19 10.65
CA ALA A 77 -4.39 -24.54 11.95
C ALA A 77 -4.20 -23.02 11.79
N PRO A 78 -4.74 -22.17 12.69
CA PRO A 78 -4.50 -20.74 12.63
C PRO A 78 -3.01 -20.41 12.79
N VAL A 79 -2.48 -19.65 11.85
CA VAL A 79 -1.12 -19.12 11.87
C VAL A 79 -1.11 -17.78 12.58
N LYS A 80 -0.19 -17.63 13.54
CA LYS A 80 0.04 -16.34 14.19
C LYS A 80 0.72 -15.39 13.20
N ASP A 81 0.27 -14.13 13.17
CA ASP A 81 0.89 -13.08 12.36
C ASP A 81 0.87 -13.38 10.84
N HIS A 82 -0.11 -14.19 10.40
CA HIS A 82 -0.12 -14.87 9.10
C HIS A 82 0.03 -13.97 7.87
N PHE A 83 -0.44 -12.71 7.91
CA PHE A 83 -0.08 -11.69 6.92
C PHE A 83 0.72 -10.51 7.49
N SER A 84 0.70 -10.27 8.81
CA SER A 84 1.25 -9.02 9.39
C SER A 84 2.75 -8.82 9.12
N LYS A 85 3.49 -9.91 8.88
CA LYS A 85 4.92 -9.88 8.56
C LYS A 85 5.23 -9.56 7.09
N PHE A 86 4.21 -9.39 6.26
CA PHE A 86 4.36 -8.76 4.95
C PHE A 86 4.74 -7.28 5.09
N PHE A 87 4.13 -6.59 6.05
CA PHE A 87 4.41 -5.19 6.32
C PHE A 87 5.71 -5.03 7.11
N LYS A 88 6.46 -3.96 6.80
CA LYS A 88 7.63 -3.50 7.55
C LYS A 88 7.29 -2.30 8.43
N ASN A 89 8.19 -1.95 9.32
CA ASN A 89 8.11 -0.67 10.02
C ASN A 89 8.41 0.46 9.03
N GLY A 90 7.52 1.46 8.99
CA GLY A 90 7.79 2.70 8.28
C GLY A 90 8.81 3.56 9.03
N VAL A 91 9.60 4.33 8.31
CA VAL A 91 10.61 5.22 8.90
C VAL A 91 10.60 6.56 8.18
N VAL A 92 10.47 7.63 8.96
CA VAL A 92 10.55 9.02 8.49
C VAL A 92 11.89 9.62 8.89
N TYR A 93 12.62 10.15 7.90
CA TYR A 93 13.81 10.96 8.09
C TYR A 93 13.51 12.39 7.68
N GLN A 94 13.84 13.34 8.55
CA GLN A 94 13.67 14.76 8.26
C GLN A 94 14.94 15.53 8.59
N ASN A 95 15.45 16.26 7.60
CA ASN A 95 16.62 17.11 7.74
C ASN A 95 16.26 18.51 7.27
N GLY A 96 16.58 19.52 8.08
CA GLY A 96 16.25 20.90 7.74
C GLY A 96 17.30 21.87 8.25
N LEU A 97 17.50 22.93 7.48
CA LEU A 97 18.31 24.08 7.85
C LEU A 97 17.43 25.31 7.78
N THR A 98 17.37 26.06 8.88
CA THR A 98 16.72 27.36 8.92
C THR A 98 17.74 28.40 9.36
N VAL A 99 17.92 29.42 8.53
CA VAL A 99 18.75 30.58 8.84
C VAL A 99 17.83 31.79 8.90
N ASN A 100 17.93 32.55 9.98
CA ASN A 100 17.22 33.81 10.14
C ASN A 100 18.20 34.91 10.52
N SER A 101 17.93 36.12 10.06
CA SER A 101 18.68 37.32 10.42
C SER A 101 17.73 38.51 10.39
N GLY A 102 17.87 39.43 11.34
CA GLY A 102 17.02 40.61 11.41
C GLY A 102 17.52 41.65 12.39
N GLY A 103 17.05 42.88 12.19
CA GLY A 103 17.29 44.05 13.04
C GLY A 103 16.00 44.85 13.24
N SER A 104 16.10 46.12 13.62
CA SER A 104 14.94 46.98 13.93
C SER A 104 13.95 47.14 12.78
N ASP A 105 14.47 47.24 11.55
CA ASP A 105 13.67 47.63 10.37
C ASP A 105 13.69 46.60 9.25
N SER A 106 14.33 45.44 9.44
CA SER A 106 14.37 44.41 8.41
C SER A 106 14.61 43.03 8.97
N TYR A 107 14.07 42.01 8.30
CA TYR A 107 14.38 40.62 8.58
C TYR A 107 14.41 39.80 7.30
N ALA A 108 15.11 38.67 7.35
CA ALA A 108 15.09 37.63 6.34
C ALA A 108 15.16 36.26 7.03
N LEU A 109 14.45 35.30 6.47
CA LEU A 109 14.47 33.90 6.87
C LEU A 109 14.52 33.04 5.61
N LEU A 110 15.44 32.09 5.60
CA LEU A 110 15.50 31.00 4.63
C LEU A 110 15.37 29.69 5.41
N SER A 111 14.44 28.84 4.98
CA SER A 111 14.32 27.47 5.47
C SER A 111 14.29 26.50 4.31
N ILE A 112 15.13 25.48 4.39
CA ILE A 112 15.21 24.38 3.43
C ILE A 112 15.02 23.10 4.24
N ASN A 113 14.09 22.25 3.83
CA ASN A 113 13.79 21.01 4.51
C ASN A 113 13.65 19.86 3.50
N ARG A 114 14.16 18.70 3.86
CA ARG A 114 13.95 17.44 3.15
C ARG A 114 13.33 16.43 4.12
N LEU A 115 12.21 15.85 3.71
CA LEU A 115 11.56 14.74 4.37
C LEU A 115 11.57 13.52 3.44
N GLU A 116 11.96 12.38 3.99
CA GLU A 116 11.88 11.08 3.35
C GLU A 116 11.05 10.16 4.25
N ASN A 117 10.01 9.56 3.70
CA ASN A 117 9.18 8.58 4.39
C ASN A 117 9.26 7.26 3.64
N ASN A 118 9.80 6.23 4.26
CA ASN A 118 9.68 4.86 3.79
C ASN A 118 8.45 4.25 4.46
N PHE A 119 7.44 3.87 3.67
CA PHE A 119 6.17 3.38 4.20
C PHE A 119 6.26 1.93 4.70
N VAL A 120 5.12 1.39 5.16
CA VAL A 120 5.02 0.03 5.70
C VAL A 120 4.97 -1.07 4.64
N ILE A 121 4.68 -0.71 3.39
CA ILE A 121 4.80 -1.61 2.23
C ILE A 121 6.22 -1.47 1.68
N GLN A 122 6.79 -2.57 1.18
CA GLN A 122 8.12 -2.55 0.59
C GLN A 122 8.13 -1.62 -0.64
N ASP A 123 9.23 -0.87 -0.81
CA ASP A 123 9.46 0.11 -1.90
C ASP A 123 8.51 1.31 -2.01
N ASP A 124 7.43 1.33 -1.22
CA ASP A 124 6.57 2.50 -1.06
C ASP A 124 7.31 3.61 -0.30
N LYS A 125 7.31 4.81 -0.90
CA LYS A 125 8.07 5.95 -0.38
C LYS A 125 7.48 7.30 -0.74
N LEU A 126 7.78 8.29 0.09
CA LEU A 126 7.55 9.71 -0.18
C LEU A 126 8.83 10.49 0.03
N THR A 127 9.15 11.37 -0.91
CA THR A 127 10.22 12.37 -0.79
C THR A 127 9.61 13.76 -0.93
N GLN A 128 9.84 14.63 0.04
CA GLN A 128 9.40 16.02 0.01
C GLN A 128 10.58 16.95 0.23
N ASN A 129 10.75 17.92 -0.67
CA ASN A 129 11.64 19.06 -0.47
C ASN A 129 10.79 20.31 -0.27
N SER A 130 11.16 21.14 0.70
CA SER A 130 10.43 22.36 1.03
C SER A 130 11.40 23.52 1.14
N PHE A 131 11.06 24.63 0.48
CA PHE A 131 11.84 25.85 0.42
C PHE A 131 10.94 27.00 0.84
N LEU A 132 11.31 27.68 1.91
CA LEU A 132 10.57 28.80 2.47
C LEU A 132 11.50 30.00 2.59
N ILE A 133 11.11 31.10 1.97
CA ILE A 133 11.76 32.40 2.12
C ILE A 133 10.74 33.36 2.72
N LYS A 134 11.13 34.07 3.77
CA LYS A 134 10.40 35.21 4.30
C LYS A 134 11.34 36.40 4.36
N ALA A 135 10.88 37.57 3.98
CA ALA A 135 11.65 38.79 4.14
C ALA A 135 10.70 39.95 4.41
N GLY A 136 11.15 40.91 5.21
CA GLY A 136 10.40 42.13 5.44
C GLY A 136 11.31 43.31 5.67
N LYS A 137 10.87 44.49 5.27
CA LYS A 137 11.60 45.74 5.45
C LYS A 137 10.64 46.90 5.72
N LYS A 138 10.97 47.70 6.73
CA LYS A 138 10.38 49.00 7.01
C LYS A 138 11.27 50.10 6.41
N LEU A 139 10.65 50.97 5.62
CA LEU A 139 11.23 52.10 4.91
C LEU A 139 10.43 53.34 5.31
N ASN A 140 10.86 53.99 6.40
CA ASN A 140 10.11 55.08 7.04
C ASN A 140 8.66 54.64 7.38
N ASN A 141 7.69 55.19 6.65
CA ASN A 141 6.28 54.92 6.82
C ASN A 141 5.78 53.71 6.02
N LEU A 142 6.58 53.18 5.07
CA LEU A 142 6.20 52.04 4.25
C LEU A 142 6.84 50.77 4.82
N ARG A 143 6.04 49.75 5.10
CA ARG A 143 6.48 48.40 5.45
C ARG A 143 6.07 47.43 4.35
N ILE A 144 7.00 46.56 3.97
CA ILE A 144 6.82 45.53 2.95
C ILE A 144 7.24 44.21 3.59
N ASP A 145 6.37 43.21 3.57
CA ASP A 145 6.65 41.86 4.03
C ASP A 145 6.26 40.86 2.94
N GLY A 146 7.13 39.91 2.66
CA GLY A 146 6.94 38.88 1.65
C GLY A 146 7.24 37.50 2.20
N GLN A 147 6.48 36.51 1.75
CA GLN A 147 6.72 35.10 2.00
C GLN A 147 6.51 34.32 0.70
N ILE A 148 7.44 33.43 0.37
CA ILE A 148 7.30 32.45 -0.70
C ILE A 148 7.60 31.08 -0.11
N ASN A 149 6.73 30.12 -0.35
CA ASN A 149 6.89 28.73 0.05
C ASN A 149 6.67 27.82 -1.15
N TYR A 150 7.67 27.02 -1.46
CA TYR A 150 7.64 26.02 -2.52
C TYR A 150 7.86 24.63 -1.92
N ILE A 151 6.99 23.68 -2.26
CA ILE A 151 7.07 22.30 -1.82
C ILE A 151 6.99 21.41 -3.06
N SER A 152 8.01 20.59 -3.28
CA SER A 152 7.97 19.50 -4.27
C SER A 152 7.86 18.18 -3.52
N ARG A 153 6.86 17.38 -3.86
CA ARG A 153 6.56 16.10 -3.21
C ARG A 153 6.37 15.02 -4.27
N ILE A 154 7.20 14.00 -4.21
CA ILE A 154 7.10 12.80 -5.02
C ILE A 154 6.69 11.66 -4.10
N THR A 155 5.60 10.97 -4.44
CA THR A 155 5.11 9.78 -3.75
C THR A 155 5.09 8.63 -4.74
N SER A 156 5.58 7.46 -4.34
CA SER A 156 5.46 6.21 -5.09
C SER A 156 4.84 5.17 -4.19
N GLU A 157 3.69 4.64 -4.56
CA GLU A 157 2.88 3.72 -3.76
C GLU A 157 2.48 2.48 -4.59
N THR A 158 2.23 1.39 -3.88
CA THR A 158 1.63 0.17 -4.43
C THR A 158 0.11 0.36 -4.56
N ASP A 159 -0.55 -0.43 -5.41
CA ASP A 159 -2.02 -0.49 -5.50
C ASP A 159 -2.70 -0.68 -4.13
N SER A 160 -3.77 0.09 -3.86
CA SER A 160 -4.47 0.05 -2.59
C SER A 160 -5.27 -1.23 -2.35
N ASN A 161 -5.72 -1.92 -3.41
CA ASN A 161 -6.48 -3.17 -3.29
C ASN A 161 -5.65 -4.31 -2.69
N LEU A 162 -4.32 -4.15 -2.65
CA LEU A 162 -3.40 -5.03 -1.94
C LEU A 162 -3.88 -5.36 -0.52
N TYR A 163 -4.37 -4.36 0.22
CA TYR A 163 -4.81 -4.58 1.60
C TYR A 163 -6.13 -5.35 1.66
N ASP A 164 -7.05 -5.12 0.73
CA ASP A 164 -8.31 -5.86 0.63
C ASP A 164 -8.05 -7.34 0.33
N ASP A 165 -7.11 -7.64 -0.55
CA ASP A 165 -6.63 -9.00 -0.80
C ASP A 165 -5.97 -9.63 0.44
N MET A 166 -5.34 -8.82 1.32
CA MET A 166 -4.75 -9.34 2.56
C MET A 166 -5.81 -9.71 3.59
N LEU A 167 -6.90 -8.94 3.64
CA LEU A 167 -7.98 -9.17 4.60
C LEU A 167 -8.80 -10.41 4.26
N GLN A 168 -8.88 -10.77 2.99
CA GLN A 168 -9.52 -11.99 2.50
C GLN A 168 -8.60 -13.21 2.59
N LYS A 169 -7.65 -13.26 3.52
CA LYS A 169 -6.78 -14.43 3.70
C LYS A 169 -7.26 -15.30 4.84
N PRO A 170 -7.46 -16.61 4.61
CA PRO A 170 -7.76 -17.52 5.69
C PRO A 170 -6.62 -17.57 6.69
N SER A 171 -6.94 -17.63 7.98
CA SER A 171 -5.95 -17.58 9.04
C SER A 171 -4.97 -18.77 9.04
N SER A 172 -5.27 -19.82 8.27
CA SER A 172 -4.42 -21.00 8.08
C SER A 172 -3.29 -20.80 7.09
N ASN A 173 -3.30 -19.73 6.31
CA ASN A 173 -2.30 -19.49 5.27
C ASN A 173 -1.25 -18.48 5.73
N ASP A 174 0.01 -18.85 5.63
CA ASP A 174 1.13 -17.95 5.87
C ASP A 174 1.57 -17.29 4.56
N ILE A 175 1.34 -15.97 4.43
CA ILE A 175 1.69 -15.24 3.21
C ILE A 175 3.17 -15.37 2.84
N ARG A 176 4.05 -15.54 3.83
CA ARG A 176 5.50 -15.61 3.60
C ARG A 176 5.90 -16.81 2.75
N VAL A 177 5.11 -17.88 2.79
CA VAL A 177 5.36 -19.10 2.01
C VAL A 177 5.21 -18.83 0.51
N TYR A 178 4.33 -17.90 0.13
CA TYR A 178 3.98 -17.61 -1.27
C TYR A 178 4.81 -16.49 -1.91
N LYS A 179 5.89 -16.05 -1.25
CA LYS A 179 6.70 -14.91 -1.75
C LYS A 179 7.18 -15.09 -3.19
N ASN A 180 7.53 -16.32 -3.56
CA ASN A 180 8.10 -16.64 -4.88
C ASN A 180 7.13 -17.42 -5.77
N SER A 181 5.83 -17.44 -5.44
CA SER A 181 4.85 -18.26 -6.14
C SER A 181 4.24 -17.57 -7.37
N GLY A 182 4.55 -16.29 -7.61
CA GLY A 182 3.91 -15.50 -8.67
C GLY A 182 2.39 -15.40 -8.47
N ILE A 183 1.66 -15.13 -9.54
CA ILE A 183 0.19 -15.11 -9.54
C ILE A 183 -0.37 -16.54 -9.64
N GLU A 184 0.16 -17.38 -10.53
CA GLU A 184 -0.38 -18.72 -10.82
C GLU A 184 -0.14 -19.76 -9.72
N GLY A 185 0.83 -19.56 -8.84
CA GLY A 185 1.05 -20.42 -7.68
C GLY A 185 0.52 -19.80 -6.38
N PHE A 186 -0.27 -18.73 -6.44
CA PHE A 186 -0.65 -18.00 -5.25
C PHE A 186 -1.58 -18.80 -4.33
N LEU A 187 -1.73 -18.34 -3.08
CA LEU A 187 -2.56 -19.02 -2.07
C LEU A 187 -4.03 -19.10 -2.44
N SER A 188 -4.50 -18.26 -3.36
CA SER A 188 -5.87 -18.29 -3.82
C SER A 188 -5.99 -17.92 -5.29
N ALA A 189 -7.00 -18.50 -5.94
CA ALA A 189 -7.38 -18.17 -7.30
C ALA A 189 -8.10 -16.81 -7.44
N PHE A 190 -8.54 -16.23 -6.32
CA PHE A 190 -9.42 -15.07 -6.28
C PHE A 190 -8.73 -13.78 -5.82
N SER A 191 -7.40 -13.80 -5.68
CA SER A 191 -6.62 -12.64 -5.26
C SER A 191 -5.24 -12.65 -5.92
N ILE A 192 -4.59 -11.49 -5.96
CA ILE A 192 -3.26 -11.36 -6.56
C ILE A 192 -2.21 -11.52 -5.47
N ASN A 193 -1.09 -12.15 -5.81
CA ASN A 193 0.03 -12.26 -4.91
C ASN A 193 0.56 -10.86 -4.55
N PRO A 194 0.53 -10.45 -3.27
CA PRO A 194 0.91 -9.10 -2.89
C PRO A 194 2.38 -8.79 -3.16
N TYR A 195 3.25 -9.80 -3.15
CA TYR A 195 4.65 -9.62 -3.52
C TYR A 195 4.80 -9.32 -5.01
N TYR A 196 3.92 -9.85 -5.86
CA TYR A 196 3.88 -9.49 -7.28
C TYR A 196 3.39 -8.04 -7.45
N THR A 197 2.30 -7.66 -6.78
CA THR A 197 1.70 -6.32 -6.91
C THR A 197 2.68 -5.21 -6.52
N VAL A 198 3.46 -5.39 -5.45
CA VAL A 198 4.49 -4.41 -5.01
C VAL A 198 5.50 -4.10 -6.10
N ASP A 199 5.92 -5.13 -6.84
CA ASP A 199 6.97 -5.03 -7.86
C ASP A 199 6.43 -4.54 -9.21
N HIS A 200 5.16 -4.85 -9.55
CA HIS A 200 4.64 -4.70 -10.92
C HIS A 200 3.49 -3.70 -11.05
N THR A 201 3.00 -3.10 -9.96
CA THR A 201 1.90 -2.11 -10.01
C THR A 201 2.24 -0.90 -9.14
N ARG A 202 2.56 0.23 -9.79
CA ARG A 202 3.05 1.43 -9.12
C ARG A 202 2.24 2.65 -9.50
N PHE A 203 1.96 3.47 -8.49
CA PHE A 203 1.34 4.78 -8.61
C PHE A 203 2.36 5.83 -8.17
N GLU A 204 2.91 6.59 -9.12
CA GLU A 204 3.80 7.70 -8.82
C GLU A 204 3.05 9.02 -8.98
N THR A 205 3.06 9.86 -7.95
CA THR A 205 2.48 11.21 -8.02
C THR A 205 3.53 12.24 -7.66
N ASN A 206 3.76 13.18 -8.58
CA ASN A 206 4.57 14.37 -8.35
C ASN A 206 3.67 15.59 -8.17
N ASN A 207 3.74 16.20 -6.98
CA ASN A 207 3.02 17.42 -6.63
C ASN A 207 3.98 18.57 -6.36
N ASP A 208 3.78 19.67 -7.06
CA ASP A 208 4.44 20.95 -6.80
C ASP A 208 3.43 21.94 -6.23
N TYR A 209 3.74 22.51 -5.08
CA TYR A 209 2.95 23.54 -4.42
C TYR A 209 3.77 24.82 -4.32
N LEU A 210 3.29 25.90 -4.91
CA LEU A 210 3.86 27.24 -4.76
C LEU A 210 2.84 28.12 -4.07
N SER A 211 3.22 28.74 -2.96
CA SER A 211 2.40 29.72 -2.25
C SER A 211 3.18 30.98 -1.97
N GLY A 212 2.54 32.14 -2.11
CA GLY A 212 3.14 33.45 -1.94
C GLY A 212 2.21 34.38 -1.18
N ILE A 213 2.78 35.22 -0.32
CA ILE A 213 2.07 36.29 0.38
C ILE A 213 2.92 37.55 0.25
N LEU A 214 2.29 38.66 -0.10
CA LEU A 214 2.90 39.99 -0.10
C LEU A 214 2.00 40.93 0.69
N SER A 215 2.54 41.50 1.76
CA SER A 215 1.88 42.48 2.62
C SER A 215 2.59 43.83 2.48
N LEU A 216 1.80 44.88 2.24
CA LEU A 216 2.22 46.27 2.18
C LEU A 216 1.46 47.03 3.26
N GLN A 217 2.15 47.87 4.02
CA GLN A 217 1.53 48.77 4.99
C GLN A 217 2.15 50.16 4.86
N TYR A 218 1.31 51.20 4.78
CA TYR A 218 1.76 52.59 4.79
C TYR A 218 1.16 53.33 6.00
N ASP A 219 2.03 53.86 6.86
CA ASP A 219 1.68 54.65 8.03
C ASP A 219 1.56 56.14 7.64
N PHE A 220 0.34 56.68 7.54
CA PHE A 220 0.15 58.12 7.30
C PHE A 220 0.58 58.95 8.51
N ASN A 221 0.32 58.42 9.71
CA ASN A 221 0.79 58.95 10.98
C ASN A 221 0.74 57.85 12.04
N LYS A 222 1.06 58.18 13.30
CA LYS A 222 1.09 57.21 14.41
C LYS A 222 -0.26 56.54 14.72
N HIS A 223 -1.37 57.05 14.19
CA HIS A 223 -2.72 56.58 14.48
C HIS A 223 -3.46 56.04 13.24
N ILE A 224 -2.97 56.31 12.03
CA ILE A 224 -3.63 55.94 10.77
C ILE A 224 -2.62 55.26 9.85
N ASN A 225 -2.91 54.02 9.48
CA ASN A 225 -2.19 53.28 8.46
C ASN A 225 -3.18 52.62 7.48
N LEU A 226 -2.67 52.29 6.30
CA LEU A 226 -3.36 51.49 5.29
C LEU A 226 -2.52 50.25 5.00
N SER A 227 -3.12 49.07 5.14
CA SER A 227 -2.48 47.80 4.81
C SER A 227 -3.20 47.09 3.67
N TYR A 228 -2.44 46.47 2.78
CA TYR A 228 -2.91 45.58 1.74
C TYR A 228 -2.12 44.27 1.80
N THR A 229 -2.80 43.13 1.72
CA THR A 229 -2.14 41.82 1.63
C THR A 229 -2.71 41.05 0.46
N GLY A 230 -1.84 40.64 -0.46
CA GLY A 230 -2.16 39.73 -1.55
C GLY A 230 -1.60 38.33 -1.28
N ASN A 231 -2.31 37.31 -1.74
CA ASN A 231 -1.91 35.90 -1.64
C ASN A 231 -2.02 35.19 -2.99
N LEU A 232 -1.14 34.22 -3.23
CA LEU A 232 -1.12 33.34 -4.39
C LEU A 232 -0.90 31.90 -3.93
N SER A 233 -1.62 30.95 -4.53
CA SER A 233 -1.41 29.52 -4.33
C SER A 233 -1.60 28.78 -5.64
N ILE A 234 -0.60 28.01 -6.05
CA ILE A 234 -0.57 27.22 -7.28
C ILE A 234 -0.23 25.79 -6.89
N LYS A 235 -0.97 24.84 -7.47
CA LYS A 235 -0.69 23.40 -7.37
C LYS A 235 -0.54 22.85 -8.77
N ASN A 236 0.54 22.12 -9.01
CA ASN A 236 0.70 21.26 -10.17
C ASN A 236 0.77 19.80 -9.72
N THR A 237 0.09 18.91 -10.44
CA THR A 237 0.10 17.47 -10.17
C THR A 237 0.37 16.73 -11.47
N ARG A 238 1.37 15.85 -11.48
CA ARG A 238 1.58 14.83 -12.51
C ARG A 238 1.47 13.46 -11.85
N SER A 239 0.81 12.52 -12.52
CA SER A 239 0.67 11.15 -12.03
C SER A 239 1.11 10.19 -13.10
N ASP A 240 2.11 9.36 -12.78
CA ASP A 240 2.66 8.35 -13.65
C ASP A 240 2.31 6.98 -13.02
N ASN A 241 1.35 6.26 -13.60
CA ASN A 241 0.82 5.00 -13.06
C ASN A 241 1.02 3.86 -14.05
N HIS A 242 1.41 2.68 -13.56
CA HIS A 242 1.55 1.50 -14.42
C HIS A 242 1.14 0.20 -13.76
N ASN A 243 0.80 -0.77 -14.61
CA ASN A 243 0.84 -2.18 -14.29
C ASN A 243 1.47 -2.96 -15.46
N ASP A 244 2.16 -4.05 -15.15
CA ASP A 244 2.93 -4.80 -16.16
C ASP A 244 2.11 -5.84 -16.94
N GLY A 245 0.82 -5.95 -16.65
CA GLY A 245 -0.09 -6.93 -17.22
C GLY A 245 0.15 -8.33 -16.68
N PHE A 246 -0.79 -9.22 -16.94
CA PHE A 246 -0.64 -10.63 -16.65
C PHE A 246 -1.54 -11.47 -17.56
N VAL A 247 -0.99 -12.60 -18.02
CA VAL A 247 -1.74 -13.62 -18.76
C VAL A 247 -1.37 -14.98 -18.18
N ALA A 248 -2.37 -15.70 -17.69
CA ALA A 248 -2.23 -17.07 -17.21
C ALA A 248 -1.76 -17.99 -18.35
N LYS A 249 -0.73 -18.78 -18.07
CA LYS A 249 -0.07 -19.68 -19.02
C LYS A 249 0.13 -21.08 -18.45
N GLN A 250 0.16 -21.22 -17.13
CA GLN A 250 0.28 -22.52 -16.48
C GLN A 250 -1.03 -23.28 -16.66
N VAL A 251 -0.93 -24.48 -17.24
CA VAL A 251 -2.01 -25.47 -17.21
C VAL A 251 -1.73 -26.40 -16.04
N TYR A 252 -2.65 -26.43 -15.07
CA TYR A 252 -2.53 -27.29 -13.89
C TYR A 252 -2.79 -28.75 -14.28
N THR A 253 -1.96 -29.65 -13.80
CA THR A 253 -2.08 -31.09 -14.08
C THR A 253 -1.60 -31.92 -12.91
N ASP A 254 -2.25 -33.05 -12.64
CA ASP A 254 -1.82 -34.03 -11.65
C ASP A 254 -1.67 -33.47 -10.22
N SER A 255 -2.36 -32.35 -9.90
CA SER A 255 -2.39 -31.80 -8.55
C SER A 255 -3.44 -32.49 -7.67
N GLY A 256 -4.47 -33.08 -8.30
CA GLY A 256 -5.63 -33.64 -7.62
C GLY A 256 -6.70 -32.60 -7.26
N GLU A 257 -6.42 -31.33 -7.52
CA GLU A 257 -7.32 -30.21 -7.27
C GLU A 257 -8.24 -29.95 -8.47
N THR A 258 -9.41 -29.34 -8.26
CA THR A 258 -10.39 -29.08 -9.33
C THR A 258 -9.94 -28.08 -10.41
N VAL A 259 -8.80 -27.40 -10.20
CA VAL A 259 -8.15 -26.54 -11.19
C VAL A 259 -7.42 -27.33 -12.29
N ASP A 260 -7.21 -28.64 -12.11
CA ASP A 260 -6.53 -29.50 -13.09
C ASP A 260 -7.25 -29.49 -14.45
N GLY A 261 -6.47 -29.39 -15.53
CA GLY A 261 -6.93 -29.35 -16.92
C GLY A 261 -7.19 -27.94 -17.45
N GLY A 262 -7.10 -26.91 -16.61
CA GLY A 262 -7.26 -25.50 -17.00
C GLY A 262 -6.10 -24.61 -16.55
N THR A 263 -6.19 -23.35 -16.94
CA THR A 263 -5.36 -22.26 -16.45
C THR A 263 -6.04 -21.53 -15.30
N LEU A 264 -5.31 -20.66 -14.59
CA LEU A 264 -5.91 -19.80 -13.58
C LEU A 264 -7.07 -18.96 -14.13
N GLN A 265 -6.96 -18.51 -15.39
CA GLN A 265 -8.01 -17.74 -16.06
C GLN A 265 -9.30 -18.55 -16.26
N ASP A 266 -9.19 -19.85 -16.55
CA ASP A 266 -10.36 -20.71 -16.75
C ASP A 266 -11.15 -20.90 -15.46
N TYR A 267 -10.46 -20.81 -14.32
CA TYR A 267 -11.04 -21.00 -13.01
C TYR A 267 -11.59 -19.70 -12.40
N SER A 268 -10.81 -18.62 -12.37
CA SER A 268 -11.23 -17.37 -11.72
C SER A 268 -12.00 -16.42 -12.64
N GLY A 269 -11.89 -16.60 -13.97
CA GLY A 269 -12.54 -15.73 -14.96
C GLY A 269 -11.96 -14.33 -15.09
N THR A 270 -11.10 -13.89 -14.16
CA THR A 270 -10.57 -12.51 -14.09
C THR A 270 -9.06 -12.44 -13.84
N ALA A 271 -8.34 -13.56 -14.00
CA ALA A 271 -6.90 -13.60 -13.76
C ALA A 271 -6.11 -12.72 -14.75
N ASN A 272 -6.53 -12.68 -16.01
CA ASN A 272 -5.83 -11.93 -17.05
C ASN A 272 -6.18 -10.45 -17.00
N PHE A 273 -5.17 -9.60 -17.08
CA PHE A 273 -5.33 -8.15 -17.18
C PHE A 273 -4.26 -7.54 -18.07
N ASP A 274 -4.65 -6.48 -18.79
CA ASP A 274 -3.77 -5.79 -19.71
C ASP A 274 -2.80 -4.87 -18.98
N SER A 275 -1.57 -4.82 -19.48
CA SER A 275 -0.58 -3.82 -19.04
C SER A 275 -1.05 -2.43 -19.42
N TYR A 276 -0.85 -1.44 -18.55
CA TYR A 276 -1.01 -0.04 -18.90
C TYR A 276 0.14 0.81 -18.38
N TYR A 277 0.32 1.96 -19.03
CA TYR A 277 1.20 3.03 -18.57
C TYR A 277 0.50 4.36 -18.86
N ILE A 278 0.19 5.12 -17.80
CA ILE A 278 -0.57 6.38 -17.85
C ILE A 278 0.32 7.48 -17.27
N ASN A 279 0.48 8.59 -17.99
CA ASN A 279 1.18 9.81 -17.54
C ASN A 279 0.21 11.00 -17.42
#